data_AF-A0A7Y7H886-F1
#
_entry.id   AF-A0A7Y7H886-F1
#
_cell.length_a   1.000
_cell.length_b   1.000
_cell.length_c   1.000
_cell.angle_alpha   90.00
_cell.angle_beta   90.00
_cell.angle_gamma   90.00
#
_symmetry.space_group_name_H-M   'P 1'
#
loop_
_entity.id
_entity.type
_entity.pdbx_description
1 polymer ?
#
loop_
_entity_poly.entity_id
_entity_poly.type
_entity_poly.pdbx_seq_one_letter_code
_entity_poly.pdbx_strand_id
1 'polypeptide(L)'
;MKKINLFVIPFILLALNACSQSTHADKTVDTKTYPQAKPASYWKQVLTPEAYEILVNRGTEQPFHNPYWNNHEKGTYVSAATGKPLFSSDAKFESGTGWPSFFKPIDPNAIKIVKDTSYGMVREEVVEARTGLHLGHVFNDGPAPTGKRYCMDSYAFKFVPAK
;
A
#
# COMPACT_ATOMS: atom_id res chain seq x y z
N MET A 1 41.95 40.54 57.97
CA MET A 1 40.58 40.06 57.75
C MET A 1 40.13 40.52 56.35
N LYS A 2 40.33 39.70 55.32
CA LYS A 2 40.03 40.03 53.92
C LYS A 2 38.77 39.26 53.49
N LYS A 3 37.80 39.99 52.92
CA LYS A 3 36.44 39.57 52.62
C LYS A 3 36.41 38.58 51.44
N ILE A 4 35.66 37.50 51.58
CA ILE A 4 35.33 36.53 50.53
C ILE A 4 34.16 37.10 49.74
N ASN A 5 34.36 37.43 48.46
CA ASN A 5 33.26 37.74 47.54
C ASN A 5 32.82 36.44 46.85
N LEU A 6 31.71 35.89 47.35
CA LEU A 6 31.00 34.77 46.75
C LEU A 6 30.27 35.28 45.49
N PHE A 7 30.82 34.98 44.31
CA PHE A 7 30.14 35.22 43.03
C PHE A 7 28.98 34.22 42.89
N VAL A 8 27.75 34.70 43.05
CA VAL A 8 26.54 33.94 42.71
C VAL A 8 26.35 34.07 41.19
N ILE A 9 26.66 32.99 40.45
CA ILE A 9 26.37 32.90 39.02
C ILE A 9 24.88 32.56 38.86
N PRO A 10 24.09 33.35 38.12
CA PRO A 10 22.68 33.05 37.91
C PRO A 10 22.53 31.84 36.98
N PHE A 11 21.81 30.83 37.46
CA PHE A 11 21.41 29.65 36.72
C PHE A 11 20.43 30.08 35.61
N ILE A 12 20.94 30.28 34.39
CA ILE A 12 20.11 30.57 33.22
C ILE A 12 19.34 29.29 32.87
N LEU A 13 18.04 29.26 33.21
CA LEU A 13 17.09 28.31 32.63
C LEU A 13 16.97 28.61 31.13
N LEU A 14 17.71 27.89 30.31
CA LEU A 14 17.47 27.86 28.88
C LEU A 14 16.22 27.00 28.65
N ALA A 15 15.09 27.67 28.41
CA ALA A 15 13.82 27.04 28.07
C ALA A 15 14.02 26.11 26.85
N LEU A 16 13.70 24.83 27.05
CA LEU A 16 13.55 23.86 25.99
C LEU A 16 12.42 24.35 25.07
N ASN A 17 12.79 24.99 23.96
CA ASN A 17 11.83 25.26 22.89
C ASN A 17 11.33 23.92 22.38
N ALA A 18 10.05 23.69 22.68
CA ALA A 18 9.29 22.53 22.28
C ALA A 18 9.42 22.28 20.78
N CYS A 19 9.39 20.99 20.43
CA CYS A 19 9.35 20.47 19.08
C CYS A 19 8.43 21.30 18.18
N SER A 20 9.01 21.93 17.16
CA SER A 20 8.27 22.28 15.95
C SER A 20 7.95 20.95 15.26
N GLN A 21 6.82 20.34 15.61
CA GLN A 21 6.24 19.27 14.80
C GLN A 21 5.78 19.94 13.51
N SER A 22 6.61 19.83 12.48
CA SER A 22 6.18 20.03 11.10
C SER A 22 4.97 19.15 10.86
N THR A 23 3.79 19.75 10.84
CA THR A 23 2.59 19.12 10.31
C THR A 23 2.92 18.72 8.88
N HIS A 24 3.09 17.41 8.65
CA HIS A 24 3.21 16.88 7.30
C HIS A 24 1.94 17.29 6.56
N ALA A 25 2.07 18.30 5.70
CA ALA A 25 1.02 18.75 4.82
C ALA A 25 0.58 17.54 3.99
N ASP A 26 -0.64 17.09 4.23
CA ASP A 26 -1.28 16.10 3.38
C ASP A 26 -1.29 16.68 1.97
N LYS A 27 -0.57 16.01 1.06
CA LYS A 27 -0.60 16.37 -0.35
C LYS A 27 -2.06 16.37 -0.82
N THR A 28 -2.42 17.34 -1.64
CA THR A 28 -3.74 17.39 -2.29
C THR A 28 -3.96 16.07 -3.02
N VAL A 29 -5.02 15.35 -2.64
CA VAL A 29 -5.32 14.02 -3.18
C VAL A 29 -6.03 14.16 -4.53
N ASP A 30 -5.66 13.36 -5.52
CA ASP A 30 -6.26 13.37 -6.87
C ASP A 30 -7.65 12.71 -6.88
N THR A 31 -8.63 13.45 -6.38
CA THR A 31 -10.04 13.02 -6.35
C THR A 31 -10.72 13.08 -7.73
N LYS A 32 -10.10 13.77 -8.70
CA LYS A 32 -10.61 13.83 -10.08
C LYS A 32 -10.40 12.50 -10.79
N THR A 33 -9.20 11.91 -10.65
CA THR A 33 -8.89 10.60 -11.23
C THR A 33 -9.42 9.45 -10.36
N TYR A 34 -9.39 9.62 -9.04
CA TYR A 34 -9.73 8.60 -8.06
C TYR A 34 -10.81 9.13 -7.09
N PRO A 35 -12.10 8.94 -7.38
CA PRO A 35 -13.21 9.59 -6.66
C PRO A 35 -13.28 9.32 -5.15
N GLN A 36 -12.63 8.26 -4.67
CA GLN A 36 -12.58 7.87 -3.25
C GLN A 36 -11.16 7.98 -2.68
N ALA A 37 -10.24 8.67 -3.35
CA ALA A 37 -8.92 8.86 -2.81
C ALA A 37 -8.97 9.68 -1.51
N LYS A 38 -8.15 9.25 -0.56
CA LYS A 38 -8.02 9.84 0.76
C LYS A 38 -6.55 10.12 1.06
N PRO A 39 -6.27 11.07 1.96
CA PRO A 39 -4.91 11.35 2.38
C PRO A 39 -4.22 10.15 3.02
N ALA A 40 -2.89 10.15 3.00
CA ALA A 40 -2.10 9.10 3.64
C ALA A 40 -2.35 9.03 5.15
N SER A 41 -2.57 10.18 5.79
CA SER A 41 -2.90 10.28 7.22
C SER A 41 -4.17 9.50 7.59
N TYR A 42 -5.19 9.55 6.73
CA TYR A 42 -6.43 8.79 6.90
C TYR A 42 -6.15 7.28 6.81
N TRP A 43 -5.44 6.84 5.77
CA TRP A 43 -5.14 5.42 5.59
C TRP A 43 -4.28 4.85 6.72
N LYS A 44 -3.39 5.66 7.31
CA LYS A 44 -2.56 5.25 8.45
C LYS A 44 -3.39 4.89 9.69
N GLN A 45 -4.59 5.45 9.83
CA GLN A 45 -5.48 5.20 10.96
C GLN A 45 -6.35 3.96 10.77
N VAL A 46 -6.65 3.56 9.52
CA VAL A 46 -7.64 2.51 9.23
C VAL A 46 -7.03 1.23 8.66
N LEU A 47 -5.81 1.27 8.12
CA LEU A 47 -5.11 0.10 7.59
C LEU A 47 -4.21 -0.53 8.66
N THR A 48 -3.96 -1.83 8.51
CA THR A 48 -2.86 -2.48 9.25
C THR A 48 -1.52 -1.93 8.76
N PRO A 49 -0.43 -2.04 9.54
CA PRO A 49 0.88 -1.60 9.11
C PRO A 49 1.32 -2.18 7.76
N GLU A 50 1.06 -3.47 7.52
CA GLU A 50 1.43 -4.18 6.30
C GLU A 50 0.61 -3.69 5.10
N ALA A 51 -0.71 -3.56 5.26
CA ALA A 51 -1.57 -3.04 4.21
C ALA A 51 -1.24 -1.57 3.89
N TYR A 52 -0.87 -0.77 4.90
CA TYR A 52 -0.43 0.60 4.68
C TYR A 52 0.86 0.66 3.86
N GLU A 53 1.84 -0.19 4.19
CA GLU A 53 3.11 -0.24 3.46
C GLU A 53 2.90 -0.60 1.99
N ILE A 54 2.05 -1.58 1.70
CA ILE A 54 1.73 -1.96 0.32
C ILE A 54 0.88 -0.89 -0.37
N LEU A 55 -0.31 -0.60 0.15
CA LEU A 55 -1.32 0.19 -0.54
C LEU A 55 -0.94 1.67 -0.68
N VAL A 56 -0.32 2.25 0.35
CA VAL A 56 -0.06 3.69 0.44
C VAL A 56 1.38 4.03 0.09
N ASN A 57 2.33 3.30 0.70
CA ASN A 57 3.76 3.53 0.43
C ASN A 57 4.23 2.86 -0.86
N ARG A 58 3.35 2.10 -1.55
CA ARG A 58 3.67 1.39 -2.80
C ARG A 58 4.82 0.40 -2.60
N GLY A 59 4.88 -0.19 -1.41
CA GLY A 59 5.83 -1.24 -1.06
C GLY A 59 5.53 -2.53 -1.80
N THR A 60 6.43 -3.49 -1.66
CA THR A 60 6.27 -4.85 -2.20
C THR A 60 6.65 -5.84 -1.09
N GLU A 61 5.77 -6.80 -0.82
CA GLU A 61 6.00 -7.79 0.23
C GLU A 61 7.04 -8.84 -0.18
N GLN A 62 7.61 -9.58 0.77
CA GLN A 62 8.59 -10.62 0.47
C GLN A 62 7.93 -11.80 -0.28
N PRO A 63 8.56 -12.32 -1.36
CA PRO A 63 8.03 -13.47 -2.08
C PRO A 63 7.97 -14.71 -1.19
N PHE A 64 6.94 -15.53 -1.34
CA PHE A 64 6.68 -16.77 -0.60
C PHE A 64 6.49 -16.62 0.91
N HIS A 65 6.49 -15.39 1.43
CA HIS A 65 6.34 -15.07 2.85
C HIS A 65 5.20 -14.09 3.06
N ASN A 66 4.05 -14.39 2.45
CA ASN A 66 2.87 -13.57 2.47
C ASN A 66 1.60 -14.43 2.59
N PRO A 67 0.44 -13.85 2.96
CA PRO A 67 -0.76 -14.65 3.26
C PRO A 67 -1.35 -15.43 2.08
N TYR A 68 -1.20 -14.94 0.84
CA TYR A 68 -2.05 -15.40 -0.25
C TYR A 68 -1.32 -15.98 -1.46
N TRP A 69 0.02 -16.05 -1.48
CA TRP A 69 0.74 -16.68 -2.59
C TRP A 69 0.29 -18.13 -2.82
N ASN A 70 0.17 -18.94 -1.76
CA ASN A 70 -0.23 -20.35 -1.81
C ASN A 70 -1.71 -20.58 -1.43
N ASN A 71 -2.54 -19.55 -1.39
CA ASN A 71 -3.95 -19.75 -1.09
C ASN A 71 -4.65 -20.44 -2.27
N HIS A 72 -5.34 -21.56 -2.00
CA HIS A 72 -6.10 -22.36 -2.97
C HIS A 72 -7.59 -22.43 -2.64
N GLU A 73 -8.04 -21.75 -1.59
CA GLU A 73 -9.45 -21.72 -1.20
C GLU A 73 -10.32 -21.04 -2.26
N LYS A 74 -11.56 -21.50 -2.38
CA LYS A 74 -12.56 -20.83 -3.21
C LYS A 74 -13.09 -19.61 -2.48
N GLY A 75 -13.12 -18.47 -3.17
CA GLY A 75 -13.53 -17.19 -2.60
C GLY A 75 -13.13 -15.98 -3.43
N THR A 76 -13.22 -14.82 -2.81
CA THR A 76 -12.96 -13.51 -3.43
C THR A 76 -11.88 -12.76 -2.65
N TYR A 77 -10.94 -12.17 -3.39
CA TYR A 77 -9.96 -11.22 -2.88
C TYR A 77 -10.55 -9.83 -2.98
N VAL A 78 -10.77 -9.21 -1.82
CA VAL A 78 -11.34 -7.86 -1.70
C VAL A 78 -10.25 -6.89 -1.27
N SER A 79 -10.35 -5.62 -1.68
CA SER A 79 -9.45 -4.54 -1.25
C SER A 79 -9.31 -4.52 0.28
N ALA A 80 -8.09 -4.55 0.79
CA ALA A 80 -7.86 -4.43 2.24
C ALA A 80 -8.32 -3.07 2.78
N ALA A 81 -8.36 -2.03 1.93
CA ALA A 81 -8.81 -0.69 2.24
C ALA A 81 -10.33 -0.50 2.16
N THR A 82 -10.97 -0.95 1.09
CA THR A 82 -12.39 -0.62 0.81
C THR A 82 -13.35 -1.79 0.98
N GLY A 83 -12.83 -3.03 1.06
CA GLY A 83 -13.64 -4.24 1.04
C GLY A 83 -14.32 -4.54 -0.31
N LYS A 84 -14.01 -3.79 -1.37
CA LYS A 84 -14.56 -4.04 -2.71
C LYS A 84 -13.90 -5.26 -3.36
N PRO A 85 -14.67 -6.11 -4.09
CA PRO A 85 -14.11 -7.21 -4.86
C PRO A 85 -13.11 -6.73 -5.92
N LEU A 86 -11.94 -7.38 -5.98
CA LEU A 86 -10.89 -7.08 -6.97
C LEU A 86 -10.58 -8.32 -7.83
N PHE A 87 -10.43 -9.49 -7.21
CA PHE A 87 -10.10 -10.73 -7.92
C PHE A 87 -10.89 -11.92 -7.37
N SER A 88 -11.18 -12.89 -8.25
CA SER A 88 -11.78 -14.18 -7.87
C SER A 88 -10.68 -15.24 -7.77
N SER A 89 -10.83 -16.17 -6.82
CA SER A 89 -10.04 -17.42 -6.78
C SER A 89 -10.07 -18.22 -8.08
N ASP A 90 -11.15 -18.13 -8.87
CA ASP A 90 -11.21 -18.80 -10.19
C ASP A 90 -10.27 -18.19 -11.23
N ALA A 91 -9.83 -16.95 -11.00
CA ALA A 91 -8.82 -16.31 -11.83
C ALA A 91 -7.40 -16.53 -11.32
N LYS A 92 -7.22 -17.07 -10.11
CA LYS A 92 -5.91 -17.30 -9.50
C LYS A 92 -5.22 -18.51 -10.15
N PHE A 93 -3.91 -18.41 -10.35
CA PHE A 93 -3.08 -19.51 -10.84
C PHE A 93 -1.69 -19.49 -10.20
N GLU A 94 -1.00 -20.64 -10.28
CA GLU A 94 0.36 -20.79 -9.76
C GLU A 94 1.38 -20.32 -10.80
N SER A 95 1.94 -19.13 -10.56
CA SER A 95 2.95 -18.52 -11.44
C SER A 95 4.39 -18.86 -11.04
N GLY A 96 4.60 -19.37 -9.82
CA GLY A 96 5.94 -19.59 -9.26
C GLY A 96 6.67 -18.30 -8.85
N THR A 97 6.01 -17.14 -8.84
CA THR A 97 6.68 -15.85 -8.56
C THR A 97 6.83 -15.57 -7.08
N GLY A 98 6.02 -16.20 -6.22
CA GLY A 98 5.98 -15.94 -4.79
C GLY A 98 4.94 -14.92 -4.35
N TRP A 99 4.08 -14.45 -5.26
CA TRP A 99 2.94 -13.57 -4.99
C TRP A 99 1.66 -14.12 -5.64
N PRO A 100 0.46 -13.83 -5.09
CA PRO A 100 -0.78 -14.24 -5.71
C PRO A 100 -0.89 -13.67 -7.13
N SER A 101 -1.14 -14.57 -8.09
CA SER A 101 -1.18 -14.25 -9.51
C SER A 101 -2.55 -14.58 -10.09
N PHE A 102 -3.13 -13.62 -10.81
CA PHE A 102 -4.44 -13.77 -11.43
C PHE A 102 -4.35 -13.51 -12.93
N PHE A 103 -5.19 -14.17 -13.73
CA PHE A 103 -5.20 -13.90 -15.19
C PHE A 103 -6.18 -12.79 -15.61
N LYS A 104 -7.10 -12.38 -14.72
CA LYS A 104 -8.03 -11.25 -14.94
C LYS A 104 -8.57 -10.70 -13.61
N PRO A 105 -8.92 -9.41 -13.53
CA PRO A 105 -9.72 -8.87 -12.43
C PRO A 105 -11.17 -9.38 -12.49
N ILE A 106 -11.90 -9.22 -11.39
CA ILE A 106 -13.33 -9.55 -11.34
C ILE A 106 -14.17 -8.61 -12.22
N ASP A 107 -13.78 -7.33 -12.28
CA ASP A 107 -14.33 -6.29 -13.14
C ASP A 107 -13.16 -5.43 -13.63
N PRO A 108 -12.99 -5.22 -14.96
CA PRO A 108 -11.94 -4.34 -15.48
C PRO A 108 -12.04 -2.90 -14.96
N ASN A 109 -13.20 -2.44 -14.49
CA ASN A 109 -13.39 -1.11 -13.90
C ASN A 109 -13.01 -1.03 -12.41
N ALA A 110 -12.72 -2.17 -11.76
CA ALA A 110 -12.29 -2.19 -10.36
C ALA A 110 -10.83 -1.75 -10.19
N ILE A 111 -10.04 -1.86 -11.26
CA ILE A 111 -8.61 -1.51 -11.29
C ILE A 111 -8.30 -0.49 -12.38
N LYS A 112 -7.14 0.15 -12.28
CA LYS A 112 -6.53 0.93 -13.35
C LYS A 112 -5.08 0.47 -13.53
N ILE A 113 -4.61 0.52 -14.77
CA ILE A 113 -3.20 0.30 -15.10
C ILE A 113 -2.55 1.66 -15.29
N VAL A 114 -1.48 1.92 -14.56
CA VAL A 114 -0.73 3.17 -14.62
C VAL A 114 0.75 2.88 -14.89
N LYS A 115 1.41 3.81 -15.59
CA LYS A 115 2.83 3.66 -15.92
C LYS A 115 3.67 3.90 -14.68
N ASP A 116 4.50 2.93 -14.32
CA ASP A 116 5.47 3.00 -13.24
C ASP A 116 6.88 3.11 -13.83
N THR A 117 7.59 4.19 -13.51
CA THR A 117 8.97 4.45 -13.95
C THR A 117 9.99 4.40 -12.81
N SER A 118 9.61 3.79 -11.68
CA SER A 118 10.50 3.65 -10.52
C SER A 118 11.68 2.71 -10.79
N TYR A 119 12.77 2.88 -10.03
CA TYR A 119 13.97 2.05 -10.09
C TYR A 119 14.62 1.91 -11.49
N GLY A 120 14.39 2.87 -12.38
CA GLY A 120 14.92 2.84 -13.75
C GLY A 120 14.26 1.81 -14.67
N MET A 121 13.15 1.20 -14.24
CA MET A 121 12.37 0.25 -15.03
C MET A 121 11.08 0.91 -15.52
N VAL A 122 10.48 0.39 -16.60
CA VAL A 122 9.13 0.74 -17.03
C VAL A 122 8.22 -0.46 -16.79
N ARG A 123 7.29 -0.33 -15.85
CA ARG A 123 6.33 -1.38 -15.48
C ARG A 123 4.89 -0.85 -15.59
N GLU A 124 3.95 -1.77 -15.67
CA GLU A 124 2.51 -1.49 -15.61
C GLU A 124 2.03 -1.77 -14.18
N GLU A 125 1.91 -0.71 -13.37
CA GLU A 125 1.37 -0.80 -12.01
C GLU A 125 -0.15 -0.93 -12.07
N VAL A 126 -0.69 -1.78 -11.19
CA VAL A 126 -2.12 -1.95 -10.99
C VAL A 126 -2.50 -1.21 -9.71
N VAL A 127 -3.48 -0.30 -9.82
CA VAL A 127 -4.04 0.45 -8.69
C VAL A 127 -5.55 0.23 -8.59
N GLU A 128 -6.12 0.38 -7.39
CA GLU A 128 -7.57 0.35 -7.20
C GLU A 128 -8.19 1.58 -7.88
N ALA A 129 -9.16 1.36 -8.77
CA ALA A 129 -9.67 2.41 -9.66
C ALA A 129 -10.32 3.59 -8.93
N ARG A 130 -10.85 3.35 -7.73
CA ARG A 130 -11.58 4.37 -6.95
C ARG A 130 -10.69 5.16 -6.01
N THR A 131 -9.64 4.54 -5.45
CA THR A 131 -8.81 5.15 -4.40
C THR A 131 -7.42 5.54 -4.89
N GLY A 132 -6.95 4.93 -5.98
CA GLY A 132 -5.59 5.09 -6.49
C GLY A 132 -4.52 4.36 -5.66
N LEU A 133 -4.92 3.53 -4.70
CA LEU A 133 -4.02 2.73 -3.87
C LEU A 133 -3.35 1.63 -4.69
N HIS A 134 -2.07 1.40 -4.41
CA HIS A 134 -1.25 0.37 -5.06
C HIS A 134 -1.77 -1.03 -4.78
N LEU A 135 -1.72 -1.92 -5.77
CA LEU A 135 -2.10 -3.35 -5.62
C LEU A 135 -1.00 -4.31 -6.07
N GLY A 136 -0.13 -3.88 -6.99
CA GLY A 136 0.95 -4.69 -7.57
C GLY A 136 1.18 -4.31 -9.04
N HIS A 137 1.52 -5.29 -9.89
CA HIS A 137 1.83 -5.05 -11.31
C HIS A 137 1.19 -6.09 -12.24
N VAL A 138 1.04 -5.72 -13.52
CA VAL A 138 0.57 -6.62 -14.57
C VAL A 138 1.66 -6.88 -15.60
N PHE A 139 1.72 -8.13 -16.08
CA PHE A 139 2.70 -8.64 -17.04
C PHE A 139 2.00 -9.38 -18.18
N ASN A 140 2.71 -9.57 -19.31
CA ASN A 140 2.22 -10.24 -20.53
C ASN A 140 2.65 -11.71 -20.64
N ASP A 141 2.93 -12.35 -19.52
CA ASP A 141 3.43 -13.73 -19.41
C ASP A 141 2.45 -14.65 -18.65
N GLY A 142 1.15 -14.31 -18.69
CA GLY A 142 0.10 -15.10 -18.06
C GLY A 142 -0.45 -16.22 -18.96
N PRO A 143 -1.31 -17.08 -18.41
CA PRO A 143 -1.95 -18.16 -19.16
C PRO A 143 -3.05 -17.63 -20.11
N ALA A 144 -3.51 -18.51 -21.00
CA ALA A 144 -4.78 -18.31 -21.70
C ALA A 144 -5.93 -18.17 -20.69
N PRO A 145 -7.01 -17.42 -21.01
CA PRO A 145 -7.30 -16.81 -22.31
C PRO A 145 -6.74 -15.39 -22.48
N THR A 146 -6.23 -14.74 -21.42
CA THR A 146 -5.88 -13.32 -21.47
C THR A 146 -4.41 -13.07 -21.83
N GLY A 147 -3.53 -14.04 -21.56
CA GLY A 147 -2.08 -13.83 -21.63
C GLY A 147 -1.54 -12.87 -20.57
N LYS A 148 -2.38 -12.45 -19.60
CA LYS A 148 -2.03 -11.47 -18.57
C LYS A 148 -1.74 -12.15 -17.25
N ARG A 149 -0.74 -11.67 -16.54
CA ARG A 149 -0.47 -12.03 -15.14
C ARG A 149 -0.55 -10.78 -14.28
N TYR A 150 -1.63 -10.66 -13.52
CA TYR A 150 -1.78 -9.70 -12.44
C TYR A 150 -1.08 -10.26 -11.21
N CYS A 151 0.17 -9.82 -10.99
CA CYS A 151 1.00 -10.21 -9.85
C CYS A 151 0.81 -9.20 -8.73
N MET A 152 0.02 -9.58 -7.73
CA MET A 152 -0.51 -8.65 -6.74
C MET A 152 0.14 -8.90 -5.37
N ASP A 153 0.25 -7.88 -4.54
CA ASP A 153 0.66 -8.03 -3.15
C ASP A 153 -0.51 -8.54 -2.30
N SER A 154 -0.27 -9.57 -1.49
CA SER A 154 -1.28 -10.20 -0.63
C SER A 154 -1.83 -9.24 0.41
N TYR A 155 -0.99 -8.40 1.02
CA TYR A 155 -1.46 -7.39 1.98
C TYR A 155 -2.28 -6.26 1.33
N ALA A 156 -2.37 -6.21 0.00
CA ALA A 156 -3.36 -5.36 -0.68
C ALA A 156 -4.80 -5.91 -0.54
N PHE A 157 -4.95 -7.16 -0.09
CA PHE A 157 -6.22 -7.86 -0.02
C PHE A 157 -6.62 -8.32 1.38
N LYS A 158 -7.92 -8.57 1.50
CA LYS A 158 -8.50 -9.54 2.44
C LYS A 158 -9.15 -10.64 1.61
N PHE A 159 -9.26 -11.84 2.17
CA PHE A 159 -9.93 -12.96 1.51
C PHE A 159 -11.29 -13.26 2.15
N VAL A 160 -12.30 -13.45 1.30
CA VAL A 160 -13.66 -13.84 1.70
C VAL A 160 -13.95 -15.21 1.08
N PRO A 161 -13.97 -16.30 1.88
CA PRO A 161 -14.30 -17.64 1.39
C PRO A 161 -15.68 -17.70 0.74
N ALA A 162 -15.82 -18.53 -0.29
CA ALA A 162 -17.10 -18.91 -0.85
C ALA A 162 -17.89 -19.72 0.19
N LYS A 163 -19.21 -19.52 0.23
CA LYS A 163 -20.11 -20.30 1.09
C LYS A 163 -20.40 -21.66 0.48
#